data_AF-A0A2S4Z3Y0-F1
#
_entry.id   AF-A0A2S4Z3Y0-F1
#
_cell.length_a   1.000
_cell.length_b   1.000
_cell.length_c   1.000
_cell.angle_alpha   90.00
_cell.angle_beta   90.00
_cell.angle_gamma   90.00
#
_symmetry.space_group_name_H-M   'P 1'
#
loop_
_entity.id
_entity.type
_entity.pdbx_description
1 polymer ?
#
loop_
_entity_poly.entity_id
_entity_poly.type
_entity_poly.pdbx_seq_one_letter_code
_entity_poly.pdbx_strand_id
1 'polypeptide(L)'
;GLLGAGAKEQVDALLTRNPAAHAPIDDPNAVARLLHGLLEAGAKEQVDALLARNPAAHAPIDDLHAVARLLRRLLQAGADEQAAAVTARLPAAGRFAEFIQFGDHKNRFRFGRDPDGSAAPSWAWGDLE
;
A
#
# COMPACT_ATOMS: atom_id res chain seq x y z
N GLY A 1 31.06 11.52 16.08
CA GLY A 1 30.19 10.36 15.86
C GLY A 1 29.64 9.78 17.16
N LEU A 2 28.85 10.55 17.91
CA LEU A 2 28.13 10.07 19.12
C LEU A 2 26.60 10.11 18.92
N LEU A 3 26.10 11.06 18.12
CA LEU A 3 24.67 11.18 17.79
C LEU A 3 24.13 10.00 16.96
N GLY A 4 24.96 9.36 16.14
CA GLY A 4 24.54 8.22 15.31
C GLY A 4 24.42 6.89 16.07
N ALA A 5 25.21 6.69 17.12
CA ALA A 5 25.18 5.46 17.91
C ALA A 5 23.98 5.42 18.86
N GLY A 6 23.70 6.52 19.57
CA GLY A 6 22.56 6.60 20.50
C GLY A 6 21.19 6.57 19.79
N ALA A 7 21.08 7.14 18.59
CA ALA A 7 19.86 7.04 17.78
C ALA A 7 19.60 5.60 17.31
N LYS A 8 20.67 4.85 16.96
CA LYS A 8 20.57 3.45 16.55
C LYS A 8 20.13 2.55 17.71
N GLU A 9 20.70 2.72 18.91
CA GLU A 9 20.29 1.96 20.10
C GLU A 9 18.84 2.23 20.50
N GLN A 10 18.36 3.47 20.36
CA GLN A 10 16.95 3.80 20.61
C GLN A 10 16.01 3.17 19.57
N VAL A 11 16.41 3.15 18.30
CA VAL A 11 15.67 2.46 17.24
C VAL A 11 15.63 0.96 17.53
N ASP A 12 16.77 0.33 17.85
CA ASP A 12 16.82 -1.10 18.18
C ASP A 12 15.95 -1.43 19.41
N ALA A 13 15.98 -0.60 20.45
CA ALA A 13 15.11 -0.77 21.62
C ALA A 13 13.62 -0.62 21.29
N LEU A 14 13.26 0.27 20.37
CA LEU A 14 11.87 0.41 19.89
C LEU A 14 11.47 -0.79 19.04
N LEU A 15 12.33 -1.27 18.13
CA LEU A 15 12.08 -2.46 17.32
C LEU A 15 11.89 -3.69 18.22
N THR A 16 12.65 -3.82 19.31
CA THR A 16 12.50 -4.93 20.27
C THR A 16 11.09 -4.99 20.89
N ARG A 17 10.35 -3.87 20.93
CA ARG A 17 8.97 -3.78 21.45
C ARG A 17 7.88 -4.13 20.42
N ASN A 18 8.27 -4.61 19.23
CA ASN A 18 7.35 -4.99 18.16
C ASN A 18 6.28 -3.92 17.84
N PRO A 19 6.66 -2.68 17.48
CA PRO A 19 5.71 -1.64 17.13
C PRO A 19 4.81 -2.07 15.96
N ALA A 20 5.29 -2.93 15.06
CA ALA A 20 4.50 -3.53 14.00
C ALA A 20 3.29 -4.34 14.51
N ALA A 21 3.35 -4.95 15.70
CA ALA A 21 2.21 -5.67 16.30
C ALA A 21 1.19 -4.75 16.98
N HIS A 22 1.61 -3.58 17.45
CA HIS A 22 0.76 -2.67 18.24
C HIS A 22 0.28 -1.45 17.47
N ALA A 23 0.83 -1.19 16.28
CA ALA A 23 0.44 -0.04 15.48
C ALA A 23 -1.02 -0.18 14.98
N PRO A 24 -1.81 0.91 15.03
CA PRO A 24 -3.08 0.98 14.32
C PRO A 24 -2.85 0.85 12.80
N ILE A 25 -3.59 -0.06 12.15
CA ILE A 25 -3.52 -0.33 10.70
C ILE A 25 -4.72 0.24 9.93
N ASP A 26 -5.60 0.93 10.65
CA ASP A 26 -6.80 1.63 10.20
C ASP A 26 -6.54 3.11 9.85
N ASP A 27 -5.31 3.58 9.97
CA ASP A 27 -4.87 4.90 9.48
C ASP A 27 -3.76 4.72 8.42
N PRO A 28 -4.03 5.03 7.14
CA PRO A 28 -3.05 4.87 6.06
C PRO A 28 -1.83 5.78 6.25
N ASN A 29 -2.00 6.96 6.84
CA ASN A 29 -0.88 7.86 7.15
C ASN A 29 -0.03 7.31 8.29
N ALA A 30 -0.64 6.73 9.32
CA ALA A 30 0.10 6.09 10.41
C ALA A 30 0.93 4.90 9.88
N VAL A 31 0.32 4.03 9.07
CA VAL A 31 1.01 2.90 8.42
C VAL A 31 2.15 3.40 7.52
N ALA A 32 1.92 4.44 6.72
CA ALA A 32 2.96 5.01 5.86
C ALA A 32 4.13 5.60 6.66
N ARG A 33 3.87 6.26 7.80
CA ARG A 33 4.91 6.81 8.69
C ARG A 33 5.70 5.69 9.35
N LEU A 34 5.04 4.64 9.80
CA LEU A 34 5.69 3.47 10.40
C LEU A 34 6.58 2.75 9.37
N LEU A 35 6.03 2.43 8.18
CA LEU A 35 6.82 1.83 7.09
C LEU A 35 8.05 2.68 6.75
N HIS A 36 7.90 4.00 6.67
CA HIS A 36 9.04 4.87 6.41
C HIS A 36 10.12 4.76 7.49
N GLY A 37 9.74 4.83 8.77
CA GLY A 37 10.69 4.70 9.88
C GLY A 37 11.37 3.34 9.92
N LEU A 38 10.65 2.26 9.64
CA LEU A 38 11.21 0.90 9.58
C LEU A 38 12.17 0.72 8.41
N LEU A 39 11.88 1.31 7.24
CA LEU A 39 12.77 1.30 6.09
C LEU A 39 14.06 2.09 6.33
N GLU A 40 13.96 3.29 6.93
CA GLU A 40 15.12 4.10 7.31
C GLU A 40 16.01 3.38 8.35
N ALA A 41 15.38 2.60 9.24
CA ALA A 41 16.06 1.78 10.23
C ALA A 41 16.65 0.46 9.67
N GLY A 42 16.32 0.08 8.43
CA GLY A 42 16.68 -1.22 7.87
C GLY A 42 15.98 -2.40 8.55
N ALA A 43 14.87 -2.16 9.26
CA ALA A 43 14.17 -3.13 10.10
C ALA A 43 13.24 -4.05 9.29
N LYS A 44 13.82 -4.88 8.41
CA LYS A 44 13.06 -5.71 7.47
C LYS A 44 12.05 -6.64 8.15
N GLU A 45 12.42 -7.29 9.25
CA GLU A 45 11.52 -8.20 9.99
C GLU A 45 10.25 -7.50 10.47
N GLN A 46 10.35 -6.22 10.83
CA GLN A 46 9.22 -5.42 11.29
C GLN A 46 8.35 -4.94 10.16
N VAL A 47 8.96 -4.64 9.01
CA VAL A 47 8.23 -4.39 7.77
C VAL A 47 7.40 -5.64 7.44
N ASP A 48 8.03 -6.81 7.41
CA ASP A 48 7.36 -8.07 7.10
C ASP A 48 6.24 -8.39 8.12
N ALA A 49 6.47 -8.16 9.41
CA ALA A 49 5.45 -8.32 10.46
C ALA A 49 4.27 -7.34 10.31
N LEU A 50 4.54 -6.09 9.93
CA LEU A 50 3.48 -5.10 9.67
C LEU A 50 2.66 -5.49 8.44
N LEU A 51 3.33 -5.91 7.37
CA LEU A 51 2.66 -6.38 6.15
C LEU A 51 1.84 -7.64 6.42
N ALA A 52 2.32 -8.57 7.25
CA ALA A 52 1.56 -9.78 7.61
C ALA A 52 0.20 -9.47 8.27
N ARG A 53 0.02 -8.28 8.88
CA ARG A 53 -1.26 -7.82 9.43
C ARG A 53 -2.23 -7.25 8.38
N ASN A 54 -1.85 -7.26 7.11
CA ASN A 54 -2.65 -6.82 5.98
C ASN A 54 -3.24 -5.40 6.14
N PRO A 55 -2.40 -4.36 6.38
CA PRO A 55 -2.89 -2.99 6.46
C PRO A 55 -3.60 -2.55 5.17
N ALA A 56 -3.25 -3.14 4.02
CA ALA A 56 -3.90 -2.88 2.74
C ALA A 56 -5.41 -3.19 2.72
N ALA A 57 -5.86 -4.18 3.51
CA ALA A 57 -7.28 -4.52 3.62
C ALA A 57 -8.05 -3.60 4.58
N HIS A 58 -7.36 -3.00 5.56
CA HIS A 58 -7.99 -2.23 6.64
C HIS A 58 -7.86 -0.71 6.48
N ALA A 59 -6.87 -0.25 5.72
CA ALA A 59 -6.66 1.17 5.47
C ALA A 59 -7.90 1.81 4.80
N PRO A 60 -8.47 2.88 5.37
CA PRO A 60 -9.51 3.66 4.70
C PRO A 60 -8.95 4.32 3.43
N ILE A 61 -9.81 4.49 2.43
CA ILE A 61 -9.47 5.00 1.09
C ILE A 61 -10.23 6.30 0.75
N ASP A 62 -10.72 6.97 1.79
CA ASP A 62 -11.39 8.25 1.73
C ASP A 62 -10.39 9.39 1.46
N ASP A 63 -9.25 9.40 2.16
CA ASP A 63 -8.14 10.32 1.94
C ASP A 63 -7.15 9.79 0.89
N LEU A 64 -7.29 10.30 -0.34
CA LEU A 64 -6.43 9.96 -1.47
C LEU A 64 -4.96 10.36 -1.27
N HIS A 65 -4.67 11.41 -0.49
CA HIS A 65 -3.30 11.80 -0.20
C HIS A 65 -2.64 10.77 0.73
N ALA A 66 -3.38 10.31 1.75
CA ALA A 66 -2.94 9.24 2.63
C ALA A 66 -2.70 7.93 1.87
N VAL A 67 -3.62 7.57 0.96
CA VAL A 67 -3.50 6.39 0.09
C VAL A 67 -2.27 6.47 -0.80
N ALA A 68 -2.04 7.59 -1.47
CA ALA A 68 -0.87 7.79 -2.33
C ALA A 68 0.45 7.66 -1.54
N ARG A 69 0.49 8.18 -0.30
CA ARG A 69 1.64 8.03 0.59
C ARG A 69 1.86 6.59 0.99
N LEU A 70 0.82 5.87 1.38
CA LEU A 70 0.89 4.45 1.74
C LEU A 70 1.41 3.61 0.56
N LEU A 71 0.82 3.79 -0.63
CA LEU A 71 1.26 3.09 -1.85
C LEU A 71 2.73 3.30 -2.14
N ARG A 72 3.21 4.55 -2.06
CA ARG A 72 4.64 4.85 -2.25
C ARG A 72 5.53 4.11 -1.25
N ARG A 73 5.11 3.98 0.02
CA ARG A 73 5.89 3.29 1.05
C ARG A 73 5.85 1.77 0.89
N LEU A 74 4.72 1.21 0.49
CA LEU A 74 4.59 -0.21 0.17
C LEU A 74 5.52 -0.59 -1.00
N LEU A 75 5.53 0.19 -2.07
CA LEU A 75 6.42 -0.04 -3.22
C LEU A 75 7.91 0.08 -2.83
N GLN A 76 8.26 1.05 -1.97
CA GLN A 76 9.63 1.18 -1.44
C GLN A 76 10.04 -0.01 -0.56
N ALA A 77 9.08 -0.64 0.11
CA ALA A 77 9.29 -1.86 0.89
C ALA A 77 9.28 -3.15 0.04
N GLY A 78 9.03 -3.08 -1.27
CA GLY A 78 8.84 -4.25 -2.12
C GLY A 78 7.53 -5.00 -1.87
N ALA A 79 6.55 -4.35 -1.23
CA ALA A 79 5.26 -4.93 -0.87
C ALA A 79 4.23 -4.77 -2.01
N ASP A 80 4.57 -5.27 -3.20
CA ASP A 80 3.78 -5.08 -4.42
C ASP A 80 2.36 -5.66 -4.30
N GLU A 81 2.21 -6.81 -3.64
CA GLU A 81 0.90 -7.44 -3.40
C GLU A 81 -0.02 -6.55 -2.54
N GLN A 82 0.55 -5.90 -1.52
CA GLN A 82 -0.20 -4.97 -0.68
C GLN A 82 -0.57 -3.69 -1.42
N ALA A 83 0.36 -3.17 -2.23
CA ALA A 83 0.08 -2.02 -3.08
C ALA A 83 -1.05 -2.33 -4.09
N ALA A 84 -1.04 -3.53 -4.68
CA ALA A 84 -2.11 -4.01 -5.54
C ALA A 84 -3.45 -4.14 -4.79
N ALA A 85 -3.44 -4.67 -3.57
CA ALA A 85 -4.64 -4.82 -2.74
C ALA A 85 -5.29 -3.47 -2.37
N VAL A 86 -4.48 -2.45 -2.00
CA VAL A 86 -5.00 -1.09 -1.78
C VAL A 86 -5.62 -0.54 -3.05
N THR A 87 -4.92 -0.67 -4.18
CA THR A 87 -5.35 -0.11 -5.47
C THR A 87 -6.63 -0.78 -5.98
N ALA A 88 -6.78 -2.10 -5.78
CA ALA A 88 -7.96 -2.87 -6.19
C ALA A 88 -9.26 -2.45 -5.46
N ARG A 89 -9.16 -1.75 -4.33
CA ARG A 89 -10.31 -1.25 -3.56
C ARG A 89 -10.82 0.11 -4.06
N LEU A 90 -10.00 0.87 -4.80
CA LEU A 90 -10.37 2.19 -5.31
C LEU A 90 -11.63 2.18 -6.20
N PRO A 91 -11.78 1.25 -7.17
CA PRO A 91 -12.99 1.19 -8.00
C PRO A 91 -14.27 1.03 -7.18
N ALA A 92 -14.27 0.14 -6.18
CA ALA A 92 -15.44 -0.13 -5.34
C ALA A 92 -15.85 1.08 -4.48
N ALA A 93 -14.93 2.02 -4.23
CA ALA A 93 -15.22 3.29 -3.56
C ALA A 93 -15.56 4.43 -4.54
N GLY A 94 -15.83 4.13 -5.81
CA GLY A 94 -16.11 5.14 -6.83
C GLY A 94 -14.88 5.92 -7.29
N ARG A 95 -13.67 5.46 -6.96
CA ARG A 95 -12.38 6.11 -7.27
C ARG A 95 -11.67 5.48 -8.45
N PHE A 96 -12.44 5.14 -9.49
CA PHE A 96 -11.89 4.52 -10.70
C PHE A 96 -10.93 5.45 -11.44
N ALA A 97 -11.13 6.78 -11.34
CA ALA A 97 -10.29 7.81 -11.94
C ALA A 97 -8.86 7.85 -11.36
N GLU A 98 -8.70 7.43 -10.12
CA GLU A 98 -7.41 7.29 -9.45
C GLU A 98 -6.82 5.91 -9.72
N PHE A 99 -7.65 4.87 -9.71
CA PHE A 99 -7.24 3.49 -10.03
C PHE A 99 -6.46 3.38 -11.35
N ILE A 100 -6.90 4.06 -12.42
CA ILE A 100 -6.21 3.96 -13.73
C ILE A 100 -4.88 4.75 -13.79
N GLN A 101 -4.61 5.63 -12.84
CA GLN A 101 -3.35 6.39 -12.80
C GLN A 101 -2.19 5.58 -12.19
N PHE A 102 -2.47 4.42 -11.59
CA PHE A 102 -1.45 3.58 -10.98
C PHE A 102 -0.80 2.63 -11.99
N GLY A 103 0.52 2.69 -12.10
CA GLY A 103 1.31 1.78 -12.94
C GLY A 103 0.81 1.72 -14.38
N ASP A 104 0.61 0.50 -14.90
CA ASP A 104 0.12 0.27 -16.25
C ASP A 104 -1.42 0.16 -16.34
N HIS A 105 -2.15 0.52 -15.27
CA HIS A 105 -3.61 0.32 -15.23
C HIS A 105 -4.35 1.07 -16.33
N LYS A 106 -3.84 2.23 -16.76
CA LYS A 106 -4.40 2.97 -17.89
C LYS A 106 -4.48 2.14 -19.18
N ASN A 107 -3.46 1.32 -19.45
CA ASN A 107 -3.44 0.47 -20.63
C ASN A 107 -4.20 -0.83 -20.37
N ARG A 108 -3.94 -1.44 -19.21
CA ARG A 108 -4.51 -2.74 -18.84
C ARG A 108 -6.03 -2.70 -18.72
N PHE A 109 -6.60 -1.64 -18.15
CA PHE A 109 -8.05 -1.48 -17.94
C PHE A 109 -8.68 -0.47 -18.90
N ARG A 110 -8.10 -0.32 -20.11
CA ARG A 110 -8.57 0.67 -21.10
C ARG A 110 -10.04 0.51 -21.50
N PHE A 111 -10.57 -0.71 -21.41
CA PHE A 111 -11.96 -1.04 -21.75
C PHE A 111 -12.86 -1.22 -20.52
N GLY A 112 -12.35 -0.90 -19.33
CA GLY A 112 -13.05 -1.14 -18.07
C GLY A 112 -12.51 -2.34 -17.32
N ARG A 113 -13.24 -2.71 -16.27
CA ARG A 113 -12.90 -3.78 -15.32
C ARG A 113 -14.15 -4.61 -15.07
N ASP A 114 -14.01 -5.93 -15.17
CA ASP A 114 -15.10 -6.86 -14.91
C ASP A 114 -15.41 -6.98 -13.41
N PRO A 115 -16.58 -7.52 -13.02
CA PRO A 115 -16.96 -7.70 -11.62
C PRO A 115 -15.99 -8.57 -10.81
N ASP A 116 -15.34 -9.54 -11.47
CA ASP A 116 -14.28 -10.39 -10.88
C ASP A 116 -12.96 -9.64 -10.67
N GLY A 117 -12.86 -8.45 -11.27
CA GLY A 117 -11.74 -7.55 -11.17
C GLY A 117 -10.67 -7.67 -12.24
N SER A 118 -10.89 -8.52 -13.23
CA SER A 118 -10.07 -8.62 -14.42
C SER A 118 -10.30 -7.43 -15.37
N ALA A 119 -9.40 -7.26 -16.33
CA ALA A 119 -9.55 -6.22 -17.35
C ALA A 119 -10.63 -6.64 -18.34
N ALA A 120 -11.58 -5.75 -18.59
CA ALA A 120 -12.62 -6.01 -19.57
C ALA A 120 -11.99 -6.22 -20.96
N PRO A 121 -12.48 -7.19 -21.76
CA PRO A 121 -11.97 -7.44 -23.10
C PRO A 121 -12.18 -6.23 -24.01
N SER A 122 -11.39 -6.16 -25.09
CA SER A 122 -11.70 -5.26 -26.20
C SER A 122 -12.97 -5.76 -26.87
N TRP A 123 -14.11 -5.14 -26.59
CA TRP A 123 -15.33 -5.44 -27.32
C TRP A 123 -15.38 -4.61 -28.60
N ALA A 124 -15.78 -5.25 -29.68
CA ALA A 124 -16.24 -4.60 -30.89
C ALA A 124 -17.78 -4.66 -30.92
N TRP A 125 -18.44 -3.70 -31.56
CA TRP A 125 -19.90 -3.69 -31.67
C TRP A 125 -20.51 -4.96 -32.30
N GLY A 126 -19.69 -5.82 -32.94
CA GLY A 126 -20.12 -7.12 -33.48
C GLY A 126 -20.22 -8.26 -32.47
N ASP A 127 -19.82 -8.05 -31.21
CA ASP A 127 -19.88 -9.08 -30.15
C ASP A 127 -21.23 -9.09 -29.39
N LEU A 128 -22.19 -8.27 -29.83
CA LEU A 128 -23.49 -8.04 -29.18
C LEU A 128 -24.67 -8.79 -29.85
N GLU A 129 -24.41 -9.91 -30.55
CA GLU A 129 -25.49 -10.73 -31.14
C GLU A 129 -26.37 -11.45 -30.10
#